data_AF-A0A3B8ITQ0-F1
#
_entry.id   AF-A0A3B8ITQ0-F1
#
_cell.length_a   1.000
_cell.length_b   1.000
_cell.length_c   1.000
_cell.angle_alpha   90.00
_cell.angle_beta   90.00
_cell.angle_gamma   90.00
#
_symmetry.space_group_name_H-M   'P 1'
#
loop_
_entity.id
_entity.type
_entity.pdbx_description
1 polymer ?
#
loop_
_entity_poly.entity_id
_entity_poly.type
_entity_poly.pdbx_seq_one_letter_code
_entity_poly.pdbx_strand_id
1 'polypeptide(L)'
;MAWGRRLWDVLYSAASTGIALLLGVVLGNVLQGMPLDERGEFSGSWLSFLNPYALLVGVMALALLMVHGAIYLIMKTEGKLYEKLTRLVRWAMVAFGVLFLGVTAYTLAGFPHLYARFMAQPSGALLPLLAILAILNVPRLLSKGRYRRAFLFSSLTVA
;
A
#
# COMPACT_ATOMS: atom_id res chain seq x y z
N MET A 1 20.15 30.31 -2.57
CA MET A 1 21.04 29.15 -2.34
C MET A 1 20.34 27.88 -2.84
N ALA A 2 20.78 27.31 -3.97
CA ALA A 2 20.15 26.12 -4.57
C ALA A 2 20.42 24.83 -3.78
N TRP A 3 21.53 24.78 -3.04
CA TRP A 3 21.94 23.63 -2.23
C TRP A 3 20.98 23.33 -1.07
N GLY A 4 20.55 24.36 -0.33
CA GLY A 4 19.60 24.20 0.78
C GLY A 4 18.26 23.63 0.32
N ARG A 5 17.69 24.15 -0.78
CA ARG A 5 16.43 23.63 -1.33
C ARG A 5 16.53 22.16 -1.73
N ARG A 6 17.60 21.79 -2.45
CA ARG A 6 17.81 20.41 -2.88
C ARG A 6 17.95 19.44 -1.70
N LEU A 7 18.64 19.85 -0.64
CA LEU A 7 18.76 19.05 0.58
C LEU A 7 17.39 18.80 1.21
N TRP A 8 16.59 19.86 1.38
CA TRP A 8 15.25 19.75 1.95
C TRP A 8 14.30 18.91 1.10
N ASP A 9 14.34 19.04 -0.23
CA ASP A 9 13.54 18.23 -1.15
C ASP A 9 13.86 16.72 -1.00
N VAL A 10 15.16 16.39 -0.89
CA VAL A 10 15.61 15.00 -0.70
C VAL A 10 15.19 14.47 0.67
N LEU A 11 15.39 15.24 1.74
CA LEU A 11 15.02 14.84 3.10
C LEU A 11 13.51 14.62 3.22
N TYR A 12 12.70 15.51 2.65
CA TYR A 12 11.25 15.39 2.67
C TYR A 12 10.77 14.16 1.90
N SER A 13 11.36 13.90 0.73
CA SER A 13 11.06 12.71 -0.06
C SER A 13 11.46 11.43 0.67
N ALA A 14 12.66 11.39 1.26
CA ALA A 14 13.16 10.23 1.99
C ALA A 14 12.33 9.94 3.24
N ALA A 15 12.00 10.97 4.03
CA ALA A 15 11.16 10.83 5.22
C ALA A 15 9.75 10.35 4.87
N SER A 16 9.11 10.96 3.87
CA SER A 16 7.75 10.57 3.43
C SER A 16 7.72 9.12 2.92
N THR A 17 8.74 8.73 2.15
CA THR A 17 8.89 7.35 1.66
C THR A 17 9.12 6.38 2.81
N GLY A 18 10.01 6.74 3.74
CA GLY A 18 10.31 5.94 4.93
C GLY A 18 9.10 5.71 5.81
N ILE A 19 8.31 6.75 6.08
CA ILE A 19 7.08 6.65 6.89
C ILE A 19 6.08 5.69 6.24
N ALA A 20 5.82 5.86 4.94
CA ALA A 20 4.88 5.00 4.21
C ALA A 20 5.33 3.54 4.19
N LEU A 21 6.63 3.28 3.98
CA LEU A 21 7.19 1.94 3.96
C LEU A 21 7.15 1.30 5.36
N LEU A 22 7.61 2.02 6.38
CA LEU A 22 7.67 1.49 7.75
C LEU A 22 6.27 1.23 8.33
N LEU A 23 5.27 2.04 7.97
CA LEU A 23 3.88 1.76 8.31
C LEU A 23 3.44 0.38 7.83
N GLY A 24 3.73 0.03 6.57
CA GLY A 24 3.41 -1.29 6.04
C GLY A 24 4.26 -2.41 6.64
N VAL A 25 5.54 -2.15 6.97
CA VAL A 25 6.40 -3.12 7.68
C VAL A 25 5.80 -3.47 9.04
N VAL A 26 5.34 -2.48 9.80
CA VAL A 26 4.68 -2.71 11.10
C VAL A 26 3.41 -3.54 10.91
N LEU A 27 2.55 -3.18 9.96
CA LEU A 27 1.32 -3.94 9.67
C LEU A 27 1.63 -5.39 9.26
N GLY A 28 2.67 -5.62 8.45
CA GLY A 28 3.09 -6.97 8.06
C GLY A 28 3.53 -7.82 9.24
N ASN A 29 4.25 -7.24 10.21
CA ASN A 29 4.61 -7.94 11.45
C ASN A 29 3.40 -8.26 12.33
N VAL A 30 2.42 -7.34 12.40
CA VAL A 30 1.15 -7.61 13.10
C VAL A 30 0.40 -8.77 12.44
N LEU A 31 0.36 -8.82 11.11
CA LEU A 31 -0.31 -9.89 10.36
C LEU A 31 0.37 -11.27 10.55
N GLN A 32 1.70 -11.33 10.47
CA GLN A 32 2.41 -12.61 10.64
C GLN A 32 2.42 -13.08 12.11
N GLY A 33 2.30 -12.15 13.05
CA GLY A 33 2.51 -12.39 14.48
C GLY A 33 3.91 -11.98 14.95
N MET A 34 4.02 -11.58 16.22
CA MET A 34 5.28 -11.19 16.85
C MET A 34 5.64 -12.18 17.96
N PRO A 35 6.93 -12.46 18.20
CA PRO A 35 7.36 -13.27 19.32
C PRO A 35 7.09 -12.52 20.63
N LEU A 36 6.19 -13.07 21.44
CA LEU A 36 5.89 -12.61 22.78
C LEU A 36 6.32 -13.70 23.77
N ASP A 37 6.87 -13.31 24.92
CA ASP A 37 7.17 -14.24 26.00
C ASP A 37 5.90 -14.60 26.82
N GLU A 38 6.07 -15.39 27.88
CA GLU A 38 4.97 -15.81 28.77
C GLU A 38 4.26 -14.65 29.48
N ARG A 39 4.89 -13.47 29.54
CA ARG A 39 4.33 -12.25 30.13
C ARG A 39 3.67 -11.35 29.09
N GLY A 40 3.72 -11.73 27.81
CA GLY A 40 3.23 -10.93 26.70
C GLY A 40 4.19 -9.80 26.30
N GLU A 41 5.44 -9.81 26.78
CA GLU A 41 6.46 -8.85 26.39
C GLU A 41 7.14 -9.29 25.09
N PHE A 42 7.51 -8.32 24.26
CA PHE A 42 8.22 -8.59 23.02
C PHE A 42 9.60 -9.16 23.31
N SER A 43 9.85 -10.38 22.86
CA SER A 43 11.12 -11.11 23.09
C SER A 43 12.01 -11.19 21.84
N GLY A 44 11.60 -10.54 20.74
CA GLY A 44 12.35 -10.50 19.49
C GLY A 44 13.47 -9.45 19.46
N SER A 45 14.27 -9.50 18.40
CA SER A 45 15.25 -8.45 18.07
C SER A 45 14.61 -7.39 17.17
N TRP A 46 15.09 -6.14 17.21
CA TRP A 46 14.64 -5.08 16.30
C TRP A 46 14.77 -5.46 14.81
N LEU A 47 15.73 -6.32 14.47
CA LEU A 47 15.90 -6.82 13.10
C LEU A 47 14.80 -7.82 12.69
N SER A 48 14.05 -8.42 13.62
CA SER A 48 12.96 -9.34 13.30
C SER A 48 11.80 -8.63 12.59
N PHE A 49 11.68 -7.31 12.76
CA PHE A 49 10.71 -6.50 12.03
C PHE A 49 11.00 -6.44 10.52
N LEU A 50 12.26 -6.59 10.12
CA LEU A 50 12.71 -6.51 8.72
C LEU A 50 12.72 -7.88 8.04
N ASN A 51 11.67 -8.65 8.22
CA ASN A 51 11.49 -9.95 7.54
C ASN A 51 10.93 -9.77 6.12
N PRO A 52 11.10 -10.76 5.22
CA PRO A 52 10.68 -10.64 3.82
C PRO A 52 9.20 -10.32 3.64
N TYR A 53 8.33 -10.92 4.45
CA TYR A 53 6.88 -10.68 4.37
C TYR A 53 6.53 -9.24 4.75
N ALA A 54 7.03 -8.75 5.88
CA ALA A 54 6.82 -7.39 6.34
C ALA A 54 7.37 -6.35 5.35
N LEU A 55 8.55 -6.60 4.77
CA LEU A 55 9.12 -5.73 3.73
C LEU A 55 8.25 -5.69 2.47
N LEU A 56 7.72 -6.83 2.02
CA LEU A 56 6.79 -6.87 0.89
C LEU A 56 5.51 -6.08 1.16
N VAL A 57 4.91 -6.23 2.36
CA VAL A 57 3.75 -5.44 2.79
C VAL A 57 4.11 -3.95 2.85
N GLY A 58 5.29 -3.60 3.35
CA GLY A 58 5.84 -2.24 3.37
C GLY A 58 5.91 -1.59 1.98
N VAL A 59 6.51 -2.29 1.01
CA VAL A 59 6.64 -1.80 -0.37
C VAL A 59 5.27 -1.74 -1.05
N MET A 60 4.36 -2.68 -0.78
CA MET A 60 2.97 -2.64 -1.25
C MET A 60 2.23 -1.40 -0.74
N ALA A 61 2.34 -1.11 0.58
CA ALA A 61 1.71 0.06 1.18
C ALA A 61 2.26 1.37 0.59
N LEU A 62 3.58 1.46 0.39
CA LEU A 62 4.21 2.59 -0.29
C LEU A 62 3.66 2.77 -1.71
N ALA A 63 3.55 1.70 -2.49
CA ALA A 63 3.01 1.76 -3.85
C ALA A 63 1.54 2.22 -3.87
N LEU A 64 0.72 1.73 -2.92
CA LEU A 64 -0.67 2.17 -2.77
C LEU A 64 -0.78 3.66 -2.44
N LEU A 65 0.02 4.16 -1.49
CA LEU A 65 0.01 5.57 -1.12
C LEU A 65 0.55 6.45 -2.25
N MET A 66 1.52 5.97 -3.03
CA MET A 66 2.01 6.65 -4.22
C MET A 66 0.91 6.77 -5.29
N VAL A 67 0.12 5.70 -5.52
CA VAL A 67 -1.07 5.76 -6.38
C VAL A 67 -2.04 6.82 -5.85
N HIS A 68 -2.44 6.73 -4.57
CA HIS A 68 -3.42 7.63 -3.97
C HIS A 68 -3.01 9.10 -4.09
N GLY A 69 -1.76 9.41 -3.74
CA GLY A 69 -1.18 10.75 -3.86
C GLY A 69 -1.07 11.23 -5.31
N ALA A 70 -0.69 10.36 -6.25
CA ALA A 70 -0.61 10.71 -7.66
C ALA A 70 -2.00 11.07 -8.24
N ILE A 71 -3.05 10.33 -7.88
CA ILE A 71 -4.43 10.66 -8.28
C ILE A 71 -4.83 12.03 -7.75
N TYR A 72 -4.49 12.33 -6.49
CA TYR A 72 -4.74 13.64 -5.90
C TYR A 72 -4.03 14.76 -6.68
N LEU A 73 -2.74 14.60 -6.97
CA LEU A 73 -1.97 15.61 -7.72
C LEU A 73 -2.50 15.80 -9.14
N ILE A 74 -2.93 14.73 -9.83
CA ILE A 74 -3.53 14.84 -11.17
C ILE A 74 -4.77 15.74 -11.14
N MET A 75 -5.60 15.67 -10.09
CA MET A 75 -6.77 16.55 -9.94
C MET A 75 -6.41 18.03 -9.69
N LYS A 76 -5.17 18.32 -9.32
CA LYS A 76 -4.69 19.64 -8.92
C LYS A 76 -3.68 20.25 -9.89
N THR A 77 -3.37 19.56 -11.00
CA THR A 77 -2.31 19.96 -11.92
C THR A 77 -2.82 19.97 -13.37
N GLU A 78 -2.16 20.78 -14.20
CA GLU A 78 -2.49 20.96 -15.62
C GLU A 78 -1.22 20.89 -16.49
N GLY A 79 -1.39 20.84 -17.81
CA GLY A 79 -0.31 20.87 -18.79
C GLY A 79 0.72 19.74 -18.63
N LYS A 80 2.02 20.10 -18.74
CA LYS A 80 3.13 19.12 -18.73
C LYS A 80 3.19 18.27 -17.46
N LEU A 81 2.85 18.85 -16.31
CA LEU A 81 2.89 18.14 -15.03
C LEU A 81 1.76 17.10 -14.93
N TYR A 82 0.56 17.47 -15.39
CA TYR A 82 -0.57 16.55 -15.50
C TYR A 82 -0.25 15.33 -16.37
N GLU A 83 0.36 15.55 -17.55
CA GLU A 83 0.76 14.46 -18.44
C GLU A 83 1.81 13.53 -17.79
N LYS A 84 2.79 14.12 -17.10
CA LYS A 84 3.81 13.36 -16.37
C LYS A 84 3.19 12.50 -15.28
N LEU A 85 2.31 13.07 -14.45
CA LEU A 85 1.65 12.35 -13.36
C LEU A 85 0.71 11.26 -13.88
N THR A 86 0.00 11.51 -14.98
CA THR A 86 -0.89 10.51 -15.61
C THR A 86 -0.12 9.30 -16.13
N ARG A 87 1.12 9.47 -16.59
CA ARG A 87 2.00 8.34 -16.91
C ARG A 87 2.51 7.64 -15.65
N LEU A 88 2.95 8.40 -14.66
CA LEU A 88 3.53 7.85 -13.43
C LEU A 88 2.51 7.02 -12.63
N VAL A 89 1.26 7.48 -12.53
CA VAL A 89 0.20 6.75 -11.81
C VAL A 89 -0.12 5.41 -12.47
N ARG A 90 0.02 5.29 -13.80
CA ARG A 90 -0.18 4.00 -14.50
C ARG A 90 0.89 2.99 -14.10
N TRP A 91 2.16 3.41 -14.06
CA TRP A 91 3.25 2.55 -13.60
C TRP A 91 3.12 2.19 -12.11
N ALA A 92 2.76 3.17 -11.27
CA ALA A 92 2.51 2.94 -9.85
C ALA A 92 1.35 1.95 -9.62
N MET A 93 0.29 2.02 -10.42
CA MET A 93 -0.82 1.06 -10.38
C MET A 93 -0.40 -0.36 -10.76
N VAL A 94 0.46 -0.52 -11.78
CA VAL A 94 1.00 -1.84 -12.16
C VAL A 94 1.88 -2.39 -11.04
N ALA A 95 2.79 -1.57 -10.50
CA ALA A 95 3.64 -1.97 -9.37
C ALA A 95 2.80 -2.39 -8.16
N PHE A 96 1.80 -1.58 -7.79
CA PHE A 96 0.86 -1.91 -6.71
C PHE A 96 0.11 -3.21 -7.00
N GLY A 97 -0.42 -3.42 -8.21
CA GLY A 97 -1.13 -4.64 -8.57
C GLY A 97 -0.26 -5.90 -8.45
N VAL A 98 0.99 -5.84 -8.92
CA VAL A 98 1.95 -6.96 -8.79
C VAL A 98 2.25 -7.24 -7.32
N LEU A 99 2.53 -6.20 -6.53
CA LEU A 99 2.81 -6.33 -5.10
C LEU A 99 1.60 -6.87 -4.33
N PHE A 100 0.39 -6.40 -4.65
CA PHE A 100 -0.85 -6.86 -4.03
C PHE A 100 -1.10 -8.34 -4.29
N LEU A 101 -0.91 -8.80 -5.53
CA LEU A 101 -1.02 -10.22 -5.88
C LEU A 101 0.06 -11.06 -5.18
N GLY A 102 1.30 -10.57 -5.15
CA GLY A 102 2.42 -11.25 -4.50
C GLY A 102 2.22 -11.38 -2.99
N VAL A 103 1.83 -10.30 -2.31
CA VAL A 103 1.52 -10.31 -0.87
C VAL A 103 0.35 -11.23 -0.60
N THR A 104 -0.75 -11.13 -1.37
CA THR A 104 -1.92 -12.00 -1.19
C THR A 104 -1.57 -13.47 -1.37
N ALA A 105 -0.78 -13.83 -2.38
CA ALA A 105 -0.32 -15.19 -2.61
C ALA A 105 0.56 -15.70 -1.44
N TYR A 106 1.50 -14.87 -0.96
CA TYR A 106 2.29 -15.19 0.23
C TYR A 106 1.37 -15.42 1.43
N THR A 107 0.44 -14.51 1.69
CA THR A 107 -0.48 -14.59 2.83
C THR A 107 -1.31 -15.87 2.82
N LEU A 108 -1.88 -16.23 1.67
CA LEU A 108 -2.69 -17.44 1.53
C LEU A 108 -1.88 -18.73 1.68
N ALA A 109 -0.60 -18.73 1.28
CA ALA A 109 0.27 -19.90 1.39
C ALA A 109 0.86 -20.07 2.81
N GLY A 110 1.20 -18.96 3.47
CA GLY A 110 1.97 -18.97 4.72
C GLY A 110 1.15 -18.82 6.00
N PHE A 111 -0.03 -18.19 5.94
CA PHE A 111 -0.74 -17.74 7.15
C PHE A 111 -2.24 -18.12 7.14
N PRO A 112 -2.57 -19.41 7.34
CA PRO A 112 -3.96 -19.89 7.37
C PRO A 112 -4.86 -19.15 8.35
N HIS A 113 -4.33 -18.71 9.50
CA HIS A 113 -5.09 -17.99 10.52
C HIS A 113 -5.67 -16.65 10.03
N LEU A 114 -5.07 -16.03 9.01
CA LEU A 114 -5.53 -14.77 8.45
C LEU A 114 -6.81 -14.91 7.60
N TYR A 115 -7.06 -16.07 7.01
CA TYR A 115 -8.25 -16.30 6.19
C TYR A 115 -9.23 -17.35 6.73
N ALA A 116 -8.81 -18.18 7.70
CA ALA A 116 -9.65 -19.23 8.26
C ALA A 116 -11.00 -18.71 8.79
N ARG A 117 -11.01 -17.53 9.44
CA ARG A 117 -12.26 -16.91 9.95
C ARG A 117 -13.21 -16.50 8.81
N PHE A 118 -12.67 -16.00 7.71
CA PHE A 118 -13.48 -15.62 6.54
C PHE A 118 -14.08 -16.85 5.85
N MET A 119 -13.36 -17.96 5.82
CA MET A 119 -13.86 -19.22 5.22
C MET A 119 -14.90 -19.92 6.09
N ALA A 120 -14.88 -19.67 7.41
CA ALA A 120 -15.83 -20.27 8.35
C ALA A 120 -17.23 -19.63 8.32
N GLN A 121 -17.38 -18.42 7.75
CA GLN A 121 -18.66 -17.72 7.67
C GLN A 121 -19.14 -17.62 6.22
N PRO A 122 -20.43 -17.90 5.92
CA PRO A 122 -20.97 -17.81 4.56
C PRO A 122 -20.77 -16.44 3.88
N SER A 123 -20.76 -15.36 4.67
CA SER A 123 -20.55 -13.98 4.21
C SER A 123 -19.10 -13.50 4.31
N GLY A 124 -18.16 -14.33 4.79
CA GLY A 124 -16.79 -13.89 5.06
C GLY A 124 -16.01 -13.50 3.80
N ALA A 125 -16.39 -14.02 2.63
CA ALA A 125 -15.78 -13.61 1.36
C ALA A 125 -16.20 -12.20 0.89
N LEU A 126 -17.26 -11.61 1.47
CA LEU A 126 -17.82 -10.35 1.00
C LEU A 126 -16.82 -9.19 1.15
N LEU A 127 -16.15 -9.09 2.30
CA LEU A 127 -15.23 -7.99 2.57
C LEU A 127 -13.99 -8.04 1.64
N PRO A 128 -13.25 -9.18 1.51
CA PRO A 128 -12.17 -9.28 0.53
C PRO A 128 -12.63 -9.03 -0.91
N LEU A 129 -13.82 -9.50 -1.28
CA LEU A 129 -14.37 -9.30 -2.62
C LEU A 129 -14.63 -7.81 -2.89
N LEU A 130 -15.25 -7.09 -1.95
CA LEU A 130 -15.47 -5.65 -2.06
C LEU A 130 -14.15 -4.87 -2.15
N ALA A 131 -13.12 -5.26 -1.39
CA ALA A 131 -11.80 -4.66 -1.47
C ALA A 131 -11.15 -4.86 -2.86
N ILE A 132 -11.20 -6.09 -3.40
CA ILE A 132 -10.70 -6.38 -4.76
C ILE A 132 -11.47 -5.57 -5.80
N LEU A 133 -12.80 -5.49 -5.69
CA LEU A 133 -13.62 -4.69 -6.60
C LEU A 133 -13.29 -3.20 -6.52
N ALA A 134 -13.00 -2.68 -5.32
CA ALA A 134 -12.57 -1.30 -5.14
C ALA A 134 -11.22 -1.05 -5.85
N ILE A 135 -10.24 -1.93 -5.63
CA ILE A 135 -8.91 -1.89 -6.26
C ILE A 135 -9.03 -1.91 -7.79
N LEU A 136 -9.77 -2.87 -8.35
CA LEU A 136 -9.92 -3.05 -9.80
C LEU A 136 -10.67 -1.89 -10.47
N ASN A 137 -11.49 -1.15 -9.73
CA ASN A 137 -12.22 -0.01 -10.27
C ASN A 137 -11.31 1.24 -10.44
N VAL A 138 -10.24 1.37 -9.65
CA VAL A 138 -9.29 2.50 -9.74
C VAL A 138 -8.68 2.62 -11.15
N PRO A 139 -8.01 1.60 -11.74
CA PRO A 139 -7.39 1.73 -13.06
C PRO A 139 -8.43 1.99 -14.16
N ARG A 140 -9.63 1.41 -14.04
CA ARG A 140 -10.76 1.67 -14.94
C ARG A 140 -11.22 3.13 -14.88
N LEU A 141 -11.26 3.74 -13.70
CA LEU A 141 -11.64 5.15 -13.55
C LEU A 141 -10.54 6.09 -14.03
N LEU A 142 -9.26 5.72 -13.83
CA LEU A 142 -8.11 6.46 -14.34
C LEU A 142 -8.05 6.47 -15.87
N SER A 143 -8.30 5.33 -16.53
CA SER A 143 -8.34 5.27 -18.01
C SER A 143 -9.47 6.09 -18.61
N LYS A 144 -10.57 6.28 -17.86
CA LYS A 144 -11.71 7.13 -18.24
C LYS A 144 -11.57 8.60 -17.85
N GLY A 145 -10.44 9.01 -17.26
CA GLY A 145 -10.23 10.39 -16.78
C GLY A 145 -11.15 10.81 -15.63
N ARG A 146 -11.80 9.87 -14.94
CA ARG A 146 -12.77 10.16 -13.85
C ARG A 146 -12.05 10.27 -12.50
N TYR A 147 -11.12 11.22 -12.38
CA TYR A 147 -10.17 11.29 -11.26
C TYR A 147 -10.80 11.45 -9.88
N ARG A 148 -11.89 12.23 -9.74
CA ARG A 148 -12.60 12.36 -8.45
C ARG A 148 -13.13 11.03 -7.92
N ARG A 149 -13.70 10.22 -8.82
CA ARG A 149 -14.19 8.87 -8.45
C ARG A 149 -13.01 7.93 -8.20
N ALA A 150 -11.96 8.00 -9.03
CA ALA A 150 -10.75 7.22 -8.81
C ALA A 150 -10.15 7.50 -7.42
N PHE A 151 -10.14 8.76 -6.99
CA PHE A 151 -9.69 9.17 -5.66
C PHE A 151 -10.52 8.51 -4.56
N LEU A 152 -11.86 8.59 -4.63
CA LEU A 152 -12.75 7.94 -3.67
C LEU A 152 -12.52 6.42 -3.57
N PHE A 153 -12.41 5.72 -4.70
CA PHE A 153 -12.13 4.28 -4.70
C PHE A 153 -10.71 3.96 -4.18
N SER A 154 -9.73 4.80 -4.45
CA SER A 154 -8.40 4.64 -3.86
C SER A 154 -8.40 4.90 -2.34
N SER A 155 -9.22 5.83 -1.84
CA SER A 155 -9.41 6.01 -0.39
C SER A 155 -10.07 4.78 0.24
N LEU A 156 -11.08 4.18 -0.42
CA LEU A 156 -11.69 2.92 0.02
C LEU A 156 -10.70 1.74 0.00
N THR A 157 -9.67 1.80 -0.84
CA THR A 157 -8.61 0.78 -0.88
C THR A 157 -7.61 0.98 0.27
N VAL A 158 -7.43 2.21 0.74
CA VAL A 158 -6.53 2.55 1.86
C VAL A 158 -7.17 2.32 3.22
N ALA A 159 -8.50 2.49 3.32
CA ALA A 159 -9.29 2.29 4.53
C ALA A 159 -9.42 0.80 4.91
#